data_AF-A0A357EZZ6-F1
#
_entry.id   AF-A0A357EZZ6-F1
#
_cell.length_a   1.000
_cell.length_b   1.000
_cell.length_c   1.000
_cell.angle_alpha   90.00
_cell.angle_beta   90.00
_cell.angle_gamma   90.00
#
_symmetry.space_group_name_H-M   'P 1'
#
loop_
_entity.id
_entity.type
_entity.pdbx_description
1 polymer ?
#
loop_
_entity_poly.entity_id
_entity_poly.type
_entity_poly.pdbx_seq_one_letter_code
_entity_poly.pdbx_strand_id
1 'polypeptide(L)'
;MHRRIFGAMISLFEASKRIDPILIGEELKKDGTVESIGGVAAITNLTYGLPHFSDLREYIKVVRDKSMLRSLVRTCNQITGTALEEEDDAEVVLDRAEQMIFS
;
A
#
# COMPACT_ATOMS: atom_id res chain seq x y z
N MET A 1 4.95 -6.80 -3.74
CA MET A 1 4.55 -6.80 -5.17
C MET A 1 3.58 -5.68 -5.52
N HIS A 2 2.27 -5.75 -5.22
CA HIS A 2 1.27 -4.79 -5.72
C HIS A 2 1.57 -3.31 -5.42
N ARG A 3 2.07 -2.98 -4.22
CA ARG A 3 2.50 -1.61 -3.89
C ARG A 3 3.58 -1.06 -4.84
N ARG A 4 4.52 -1.90 -5.26
CA ARG A 4 5.60 -1.51 -6.20
C ARG A 4 5.04 -1.27 -7.59
N ILE A 5 4.18 -2.18 -8.06
CA ILE A 5 3.51 -2.05 -9.37
C ILE A 5 2.70 -0.75 -9.42
N PHE A 6 1.92 -0.47 -8.37
CA PHE A 6 1.17 0.78 -8.28
C PHE A 6 2.10 2.01 -8.24
N GLY A 7 3.21 1.96 -7.50
CA GLY A 7 4.23 3.01 -7.50
C GLY A 7 4.78 3.30 -8.90
N ALA A 8 5.16 2.26 -9.65
CA ALA A 8 5.61 2.41 -11.03
C ALA A 8 4.52 3.00 -11.95
N MET A 9 3.26 2.62 -11.77
CA MET A 9 2.14 3.23 -12.50
C MET A 9 2.02 4.73 -12.22
N ILE A 10 2.20 5.15 -10.97
CA ILE A 10 2.21 6.58 -10.59
C ILE A 10 3.38 7.30 -11.22
N SER A 11 4.61 6.76 -11.15
CA SER A 11 5.79 7.37 -11.77
C SER A 11 5.62 7.55 -13.29
N LEU A 12 5.05 6.54 -13.97
CA LEU A 12 4.74 6.62 -15.41
C LEU A 12 3.67 7.68 -15.69
N PHE A 13 2.62 7.74 -14.86
CA PHE A 13 1.56 8.73 -14.97
C PHE A 13 2.09 10.17 -14.82
N GLU A 14 2.90 10.42 -13.80
CA GLU A 14 3.54 11.72 -13.56
C GLU A 14 4.47 12.12 -14.72
N ALA A 15 5.15 11.15 -15.32
CA ALA A 15 5.96 11.36 -16.51
C ALA A 15 5.14 11.47 -17.82
N SER A 16 3.80 11.50 -17.75
CA SER A 16 2.88 11.51 -18.90
C SER A 16 3.12 10.35 -19.89
N LYS A 17 3.56 9.20 -19.38
CA LYS A 17 3.80 7.98 -20.15
C LYS A 17 2.59 7.07 -20.11
N ARG A 18 2.46 6.23 -21.13
CA ARG A 18 1.46 5.16 -21.15
C ARG A 18 1.72 4.18 -20.00
N ILE A 19 0.64 3.68 -19.42
CA ILE A 19 0.68 2.63 -18.40
C ILE A 19 0.33 1.30 -19.08
N ASP A 20 1.34 0.46 -19.32
CA ASP A 20 1.18 -0.90 -19.84
C ASP A 20 2.20 -1.86 -19.21
N PRO A 21 1.99 -3.20 -19.26
CA PRO A 21 2.84 -4.15 -18.57
C PRO A 21 4.34 -4.08 -18.94
N ILE A 22 4.67 -3.71 -20.17
CA ILE A 22 6.07 -3.58 -20.62
C ILE A 22 6.69 -2.35 -19.97
N LEU A 23 6.03 -1.19 -20.05
CA LEU A 23 6.54 0.05 -19.48
C LEU A 23 6.62 0.00 -17.95
N ILE A 24 5.66 -0.65 -17.28
CA ILE A 24 5.73 -0.90 -15.83
C ILE A 24 6.94 -1.79 -15.52
N GLY A 25 7.18 -2.83 -16.33
CA GLY A 25 8.36 -3.67 -16.21
C GLY A 25 9.66 -2.87 -16.31
N GLU A 26 9.80 -2.04 -17.35
CA GLU A 26 10.98 -1.20 -17.52
C GLU A 26 11.15 -0.18 -16.38
N GLU A 27 10.07 0.40 -15.86
CA GLU A 27 10.14 1.31 -14.72
C GLU A 27 10.65 0.60 -13.47
N LEU A 28 10.13 -0.60 -13.18
CA LEU A 28 10.56 -1.39 -12.04
C LEU A 28 11.99 -1.93 -12.18
N LYS A 29 12.51 -2.08 -13.42
CA LYS A 29 13.90 -2.50 -13.67
C LYS A 29 14.88 -1.43 -13.22
N LYS A 30 14.54 -0.14 -13.39
CA LYS A 30 15.37 0.97 -12.92
C LYS A 30 15.63 0.90 -11.42
N ASP A 31 14.61 0.47 -10.67
CA ASP A 31 14.68 0.32 -9.22
C ASP A 31 15.24 -1.05 -8.79
N GLY A 32 15.62 -1.92 -9.73
CA GLY A 32 16.14 -3.27 -9.46
C GLY A 32 15.13 -4.22 -8.81
N THR A 33 13.82 -3.96 -8.95
CA THR A 33 12.78 -4.70 -8.21
C THR A 33 11.95 -5.66 -9.06
N VAL A 34 12.14 -5.72 -10.38
CA VAL A 34 11.34 -6.56 -11.29
C VAL A 34 11.38 -8.03 -10.93
N GLU A 35 12.57 -8.53 -10.63
CA GLU A 35 12.83 -9.92 -10.31
C GLU A 35 12.14 -10.27 -8.98
N SER A 36 12.14 -9.34 -8.02
CA SER A 36 11.47 -9.50 -6.71
C SER A 36 9.94 -9.62 -6.78
N ILE A 37 9.35 -9.28 -7.94
CA ILE A 37 7.90 -9.39 -8.16
C ILE A 37 7.53 -10.52 -9.12
N GLY A 38 8.48 -11.36 -9.54
CA GLY A 38 8.23 -12.46 -10.48
C GLY A 38 8.36 -12.09 -11.96
N GLY A 39 9.00 -10.95 -12.26
CA GLY A 39 9.24 -10.49 -13.63
C GLY A 39 8.03 -9.86 -14.30
N VAL A 40 8.19 -9.50 -15.58
CA VAL A 40 7.13 -8.90 -16.40
C VAL A 40 5.91 -9.83 -16.54
N ALA A 41 6.13 -11.14 -16.56
CA ALA A 41 5.06 -12.14 -16.63
C ALA A 41 4.06 -12.03 -15.47
N ALA A 42 4.54 -11.71 -14.27
CA ALA A 42 3.68 -11.52 -13.10
C ALA A 42 2.76 -10.31 -13.25
N ILE A 43 3.21 -9.25 -13.92
CA ILE A 43 2.42 -8.05 -14.22
C ILE A 43 1.34 -8.40 -15.27
N THR A 44 1.72 -9.10 -16.34
CA THR A 44 0.77 -9.56 -17.37
C THR A 44 -0.33 -10.43 -16.76
N ASN A 45 0.04 -11.32 -15.84
CA ASN A 45 -0.92 -12.21 -15.19
C ASN A 45 -1.94 -11.47 -14.30
N LEU A 46 -1.62 -10.26 -13.80
CA LEU A 46 -2.60 -9.44 -13.07
C LEU A 46 -3.76 -8.98 -13.94
N THR A 47 -3.54 -8.87 -15.25
CA THR A 47 -4.56 -8.43 -16.20
C THR A 47 -5.38 -9.59 -16.76
N TYR A 48 -4.89 -10.82 -16.61
CA TYR A 48 -5.52 -12.00 -17.20
C TYR A 48 -6.76 -12.43 -16.42
N GLY A 49 -7.87 -12.65 -17.11
CA GLY A 49 -9.12 -13.12 -16.49
C GLY A 49 -9.86 -12.06 -15.66
N LEU A 50 -9.46 -10.78 -15.73
CA LEU A 50 -10.24 -9.70 -15.14
C LEU A 50 -11.57 -9.55 -15.90
N PRO A 51 -12.73 -9.59 -15.22
CA PRO A 51 -13.99 -9.26 -15.86
C PRO A 51 -13.97 -7.80 -16.32
N HIS A 52 -14.79 -7.48 -17.32
CA HIS A 52 -14.98 -6.09 -17.72
C HIS A 52 -15.65 -5.35 -16.56
N PHE A 53 -14.90 -4.52 -15.84
CA PHE A 53 -15.42 -3.77 -14.71
C PHE A 53 -16.26 -2.60 -15.20
N SER A 54 -17.56 -2.63 -14.90
CA SER A 54 -18.46 -1.50 -15.10
C SER A 54 -18.35 -0.47 -13.96
N ASP A 55 -17.94 -0.88 -12.75
CA ASP A 55 -17.71 0.02 -11.61
C ASP A 55 -16.41 -0.32 -10.84
N LEU A 56 -15.40 0.55 -10.95
CA LEU A 56 -14.13 0.44 -10.24
C LEU A 56 -14.22 0.92 -8.78
N ARG A 57 -15.24 1.70 -8.42
CA ARG A 57 -15.35 2.36 -7.10
C ARG A 57 -15.50 1.34 -5.97
N GLU A 58 -16.21 0.25 -6.22
CA GLU A 58 -16.38 -0.83 -5.23
C GLU A 58 -15.04 -1.47 -4.86
N TYR A 59 -14.20 -1.78 -5.86
CA TYR A 59 -12.86 -2.35 -5.62
C TYR A 59 -11.95 -1.38 -4.88
N ILE A 60 -11.96 -0.10 -5.25
CA ILE A 60 -11.22 0.95 -4.54
C ILE A 60 -11.66 1.01 -3.07
N LYS A 61 -12.97 0.95 -2.82
CA LYS A 61 -13.53 0.93 -1.46
C LYS A 61 -13.05 -0.27 -0.67
N VAL A 62 -13.10 -1.48 -1.23
CA VAL A 62 -12.61 -2.69 -0.57
C VAL A 62 -11.13 -2.56 -0.18
N VAL A 63 -10.27 -2.09 -1.09
CA VAL A 63 -8.84 -1.92 -0.81
C VAL A 63 -8.61 -0.86 0.28
N ARG A 64 -9.34 0.27 0.22
CA ARG A 64 -9.30 1.36 1.20
C ARG A 64 -9.71 0.88 2.58
N ASP A 65 -10.88 0.25 2.70
CA ASP A 65 -11.44 -0.21 3.98
C ASP A 65 -10.48 -1.21 4.65
N LYS A 66 -9.96 -2.17 3.87
CA LYS A 66 -8.95 -3.12 4.37
C LYS A 66 -7.65 -2.42 4.78
N SER A 67 -7.22 -1.36 4.08
CA SER A 67 -6.04 -0.59 4.44
C SER A 67 -6.22 0.16 5.76
N MET A 68 -7.39 0.78 5.94
CA MET A 68 -7.75 1.49 7.17
C MET A 68 -7.74 0.56 8.38
N LEU A 69 -8.38 -0.61 8.28
CA LEU A 69 -8.36 -1.62 9.36
C LEU A 69 -6.96 -2.11 9.68
N ARG A 70 -6.11 -2.37 8.68
CA ARG A 70 -4.71 -2.73 8.92
C ARG A 70 -3.93 -1.60 9.60
N SER A 71 -4.25 -0.34 9.28
CA SER A 71 -3.61 0.81 9.95
C SER A 71 -4.00 0.89 11.40
N LEU A 72 -5.30 0.78 11.70
CA LEU A 72 -5.81 0.76 13.06
C LEU A 72 -5.14 -0.34 13.90
N VAL A 73 -5.04 -1.56 13.38
CA VAL A 73 -4.36 -2.67 14.09
C VAL A 73 -2.89 -2.33 14.40
N ARG A 74 -2.15 -1.72 13.46
CA ARG A 74 -0.76 -1.30 13.71
C ARG A 74 -0.68 -0.23 14.79
N THR A 75 -1.55 0.77 14.71
CA THR A 75 -1.65 1.85 15.71
C THR A 75 -1.94 1.28 17.10
N CYS A 76 -2.93 0.39 17.24
CA CYS A 76 -3.24 -0.24 18.53
C CYS A 76 -2.07 -1.06 19.07
N ASN A 77 -1.39 -1.85 18.23
CA ASN A 77 -0.23 -2.63 18.66
C ASN A 77 0.90 -1.73 19.19
N GLN A 78 1.13 -0.58 18.54
CA GLN A 78 2.13 0.38 19.00
C GLN A 78 1.71 1.01 20.34
N ILE A 79 0.45 1.41 20.49
CA ILE A 79 -0.10 1.91 21.77
C ILE A 79 0.07 0.88 22.89
N THR A 80 -0.26 -0.38 22.62
CA THR A 80 -0.07 -1.47 23.58
C THR A 80 1.40 -1.65 23.95
N GLY A 81 2.32 -1.57 22.98
CA GLY A 81 3.76 -1.62 23.25
C GLY A 81 4.22 -0.52 24.19
N THR A 82 3.89 0.73 23.88
CA THR A 82 4.27 1.89 24.71
C THR A 82 3.65 1.82 26.12
N ALA A 83 2.41 1.32 26.25
CA ALA A 83 1.79 1.16 27.56
C ALA A 83 2.47 0.09 28.43
N LEU A 84 3.07 -0.93 27.82
CA LEU A 84 3.79 -2.01 28.53
C LEU A 84 5.22 -1.64 28.90
N GLU A 85 5.82 -0.65 28.23
CA GLU A 85 7.19 -0.19 28.49
C GLU A 85 7.29 0.60 29.81
N GLU A 86 6.19 1.25 30.24
CA GLU A 86 6.10 2.03 31.49
C GLU A 86 7.22 3.10 31.66
N GLU A 87 7.77 3.61 30.54
CA GLU A 87 8.87 4.60 30.55
C GLU A 87 8.38 6.04 30.81
N ASP A 88 7.16 6.36 30.39
CA ASP A 88 6.55 7.69 30.49
C ASP A 88 5.38 7.70 31.49
N ASP A 89 4.99 8.89 31.95
CA ASP A 89 3.78 9.08 32.76
C ASP A 89 2.52 8.62 32.00
N ALA A 90 1.55 8.04 32.72
CA ALA A 90 0.33 7.50 32.14
C ALA A 90 -0.47 8.54 31.34
N GLU A 91 -0.48 9.81 31.75
CA GLU A 91 -1.15 10.90 31.04
C GLU A 91 -0.46 11.19 29.69
N VAL A 92 0.87 11.14 29.66
CA VAL A 92 1.66 11.31 28.43
C VAL A 92 1.44 10.15 27.46
N VAL A 93 1.36 8.91 27.96
CA VAL A 93 1.08 7.73 27.12
C VAL A 93 -0.33 7.82 26.52
N LEU A 94 -1.31 8.24 27.31
CA LEU A 94 -2.70 8.42 26.86
C LEU A 94 -2.80 9.49 25.75
N ASP A 95 -2.21 10.66 25.96
CA ASP A 95 -2.25 11.76 24.98
C ASP A 95 -1.63 11.35 23.64
N ARG A 96 -0.50 10.63 23.66
CA ARG A 96 0.13 10.12 22.44
C ARG A 96 -0.77 9.10 21.73
N ALA A 97 -1.42 8.21 22.49
CA ALA A 97 -2.34 7.22 21.93
C ALA A 97 -3.52 7.87 21.21
N GLU A 98 -4.10 8.93 21.79
CA GLU A 98 -5.16 9.70 21.15
C GLU A 98 -4.69 10.33 19.84
N GLN A 99 -3.53 10.99 19.86
CA GLN A 99 -2.94 11.59 18.65
C GLN A 99 -2.75 10.56 17.53
N MET A 100 -2.26 9.36 17.86
CA MET A 100 -2.04 8.30 16.87
C MET A 100 -3.34 7.71 16.29
N ILE A 101 -4.45 7.74 17.03
CA ILE A 101 -5.76 7.27 16.55
C ILE A 101 -6.42 8.31 15.66
N PHE A 102 -6.25 9.60 15.97
CA PHE A 102 -6.89 10.71 15.26
C PHE A 102 -6.06 11.32 14.12
N SER A 103 -4.80 10.88 13.92
CA SER A 103 -3.92 11.26 12.80
C SER A 103 -4.13 10.40 11.54
#